data_AF-A0AA39MT70-F1
#
_entry.id   AF-A0AA39MT70-F1
#
_cell.length_a   1.000
_cell.length_b   1.000
_cell.length_c   1.000
_cell.angle_alpha   90.00
_cell.angle_beta   90.00
_cell.angle_gamma   90.00
#
_symmetry.space_group_name_H-M   'P 1'
#
loop_
_entity.id
_entity.type
_entity.pdbx_description
1 polymer ?
#
loop_
_entity_poly.entity_id
_entity_poly.type
_entity_poly.pdbx_seq_one_letter_code
_entity_poly.pdbx_strand_id
1 'polypeptide(L)'
;MPSFFEAVGCADDSQVEFRTSAYLGGALAAYFGKWWGGESADVDDDDEHFEKGRVKKAWSGILGISADGLPWVGSVPLKCRAVREGVSALQRDIPGRERCNAWMSGKALAYMVLGQSVVWLPAPFRVTEKRWKRANIASWL
;
A
#
# COMPACT_ATOMS: atom_id res chain seq x y z
N MET A 1 15.81 15.91 -9.67
CA MET A 1 14.72 15.33 -8.85
C MET A 1 15.30 14.19 -8.01
N PRO A 2 15.60 14.41 -6.72
CA PRO A 2 16.04 13.35 -5.82
C PRO A 2 14.96 12.86 -4.82
N SER A 3 13.78 13.48 -4.74
CA SER A 3 12.86 13.31 -3.60
C SER A 3 12.04 12.02 -3.56
N PHE A 4 11.79 11.35 -4.69
CA PHE A 4 10.97 10.12 -4.69
C PHE A 4 11.70 8.93 -4.06
N PHE A 5 13.01 8.84 -4.25
CA PHE A 5 13.80 7.69 -3.79
C PHE A 5 14.12 7.71 -2.28
N GLU A 6 14.05 8.86 -1.61
CA GLU A 6 14.25 8.93 -0.14
C GLU A 6 13.12 8.23 0.64
N ALA A 7 11.90 8.21 0.09
CA ALA A 7 10.77 7.52 0.70
C ALA A 7 10.71 6.02 0.34
N VAL A 8 11.41 5.60 -0.72
CA VAL A 8 11.43 4.20 -1.15
C VAL A 8 12.40 3.42 -0.28
N GLY A 9 11.89 2.36 0.37
CA GLY A 9 12.69 1.55 1.30
C GLY A 9 12.72 2.09 2.74
N CYS A 10 12.00 3.18 3.02
CA CYS A 10 11.74 3.62 4.39
C CYS A 10 10.58 2.79 4.97
N ALA A 11 10.84 2.08 6.07
CA ALA A 11 9.84 1.33 6.82
C ALA A 11 9.47 2.01 8.16
N ASP A 12 9.91 3.25 8.37
CA ASP A 12 9.49 4.08 9.50
C ASP A 12 8.34 4.99 9.05
N ASP A 13 7.13 4.67 9.50
CA ASP A 13 5.92 5.46 9.26
C ASP A 13 5.52 6.32 10.47
N SER A 14 6.41 6.52 11.44
CA SER A 14 6.16 7.42 12.58
C SER A 14 6.21 8.90 12.19
N GLN A 15 6.73 9.22 11.00
CA GLN A 15 6.94 10.58 10.52
C GLN A 15 6.25 10.82 9.19
N VAL A 16 5.69 12.02 9.03
CA VAL A 16 5.18 12.48 7.74
C VAL A 16 6.26 13.30 7.03
N GLU A 17 6.57 12.95 5.78
CA GLU A 17 7.61 13.63 5.01
C GLU A 17 7.15 15.01 4.52
N PHE A 18 7.89 16.05 4.91
CA PHE A 18 7.50 17.44 4.74
C PHE A 18 7.22 17.84 3.27
N ARG A 19 8.05 17.42 2.31
CA ARG A 19 7.88 17.81 0.90
C ARG A 19 6.62 17.19 0.30
N THR A 20 6.32 15.95 0.67
CA THR A 20 5.13 15.21 0.27
C THR A 20 3.89 15.87 0.87
N SER A 21 3.91 16.22 2.17
CA SER A 21 2.83 16.97 2.80
C SER A 21 2.60 18.33 2.16
N ALA A 22 3.66 19.09 1.91
CA ALA A 22 3.56 20.41 1.27
C ALA A 22 3.01 20.30 -0.16
N TYR A 23 3.48 19.32 -0.92
CA TYR A 23 2.97 19.02 -2.26
C TYR A 23 1.48 18.65 -2.23
N LEU A 24 1.09 17.68 -1.40
CA LEU A 24 -0.29 17.22 -1.31
C LEU A 24 -1.24 18.31 -0.81
N GLY A 25 -0.79 19.15 0.13
CA GLY A 25 -1.59 20.27 0.64
C GLY A 25 -1.89 21.35 -0.39
N GLY A 26 -1.03 21.50 -1.42
CA GLY A 26 -1.25 22.40 -2.55
C GLY A 26 -1.89 21.74 -3.76
N ALA A 27 -1.70 20.43 -3.94
CA ALA A 27 -2.03 19.71 -5.18
C ALA A 27 -3.49 19.88 -5.59
N LEU A 28 -4.41 19.72 -4.65
CA LEU A 28 -5.84 19.74 -4.95
C LEU A 28 -6.31 21.12 -5.41
N ALA A 29 -5.84 22.18 -4.76
CA ALA A 29 -6.11 23.55 -5.21
C ALA A 29 -5.48 23.82 -6.59
N ALA A 30 -4.30 23.27 -6.88
CA ALA A 30 -3.66 23.40 -8.19
C ALA A 30 -4.43 22.66 -9.29
N TYR A 31 -4.93 21.44 -9.03
CA TYR A 31 -5.66 20.62 -9.99
C TYR A 31 -7.07 21.15 -10.27
N PHE A 32 -7.79 21.54 -9.23
CA PHE A 32 -9.20 21.90 -9.34
C PHE A 32 -9.42 23.42 -9.45
N GLY A 33 -8.43 24.25 -9.09
CA GLY A 33 -8.51 25.70 -9.20
C GLY A 33 -9.74 26.27 -8.51
N LYS A 34 -10.51 27.09 -9.23
CA LYS A 34 -11.78 27.67 -8.73
C LYS A 34 -12.86 26.62 -8.41
N TRP A 35 -12.72 25.39 -8.92
CA TRP A 35 -13.66 24.29 -8.69
C TRP A 35 -13.31 23.45 -7.45
N TRP A 36 -12.21 23.77 -6.75
CA TRP A 36 -11.84 23.10 -5.50
C TRP A 36 -12.87 23.32 -4.39
N GLY A 37 -13.68 24.38 -4.48
CA GLY A 37 -14.65 24.77 -3.47
C GLY A 37 -14.05 25.64 -2.36
N GLY A 38 -14.92 26.18 -1.52
CA GLY A 38 -14.53 26.85 -0.28
C GLY A 38 -14.18 25.86 0.81
N GLU A 39 -13.50 26.30 1.87
CA GLU A 39 -13.35 25.49 3.08
C GLU A 39 -14.74 25.27 3.71
N SER A 40 -15.03 24.02 4.11
CA SER A 40 -16.25 23.75 4.88
C SER A 40 -16.15 24.50 6.19
N ALA A 41 -17.25 25.15 6.61
CA ALA A 41 -17.37 25.56 8.00
C ALA A 41 -17.35 24.29 8.85
N ASP A 42 -16.57 24.28 9.92
CA ASP A 42 -16.56 23.18 10.88
C ASP A 42 -17.92 23.24 11.60
N VAL A 43 -18.88 22.38 11.20
CA VAL A 43 -20.27 22.44 11.71
C VAL A 43 -20.43 21.73 13.05
N ASP A 44 -19.53 20.84 13.43
CA ASP A 44 -19.56 20.14 14.72
C ASP A 44 -18.12 19.75 15.10
N ASP A 45 -17.47 20.48 16.00
CA ASP A 45 -16.22 20.06 16.65
C ASP A 45 -16.28 20.47 18.12
N ASP A 46 -16.85 19.59 18.95
CA ASP A 46 -16.78 19.70 20.42
C ASP A 46 -15.43 19.22 20.98
N ASP A 47 -14.47 18.78 20.14
CA ASP A 47 -13.12 18.42 20.59
C ASP A 47 -12.07 18.67 19.48
N GLU A 48 -11.05 19.47 19.81
CA GLU A 48 -9.86 19.88 19.01
C GLU A 48 -10.05 21.01 17.96
N HIS A 49 -9.52 22.18 18.31
CA HIS A 49 -9.39 23.34 17.41
C HIS A 49 -8.48 23.05 16.20
N PHE A 50 -9.05 22.65 15.06
CA PHE A 50 -8.30 22.66 13.80
C PHE A 50 -8.06 24.10 13.34
N GLU A 51 -6.81 24.43 13.03
CA GLU A 51 -6.50 25.71 12.39
C GLU A 51 -7.22 25.84 11.04
N LYS A 52 -7.56 27.07 10.65
CA LYS A 52 -8.14 27.35 9.33
C LYS A 52 -7.10 27.00 8.25
N GLY A 53 -7.47 26.10 7.34
CA GLY A 53 -6.59 25.61 6.30
C GLY A 53 -7.12 24.34 5.61
N ARG A 54 -6.67 24.14 4.37
CA ARG A 54 -7.19 23.09 3.46
C ARG A 54 -6.76 21.66 3.80
N VAL A 55 -5.69 21.46 4.57
CA VAL A 55 -5.28 20.15 5.11
C VAL A 55 -5.50 20.13 6.61
N LYS A 56 -6.44 19.29 7.06
CA LYS A 56 -6.80 19.17 8.48
C LYS A 56 -5.97 18.11 9.22
N LYS A 57 -5.61 17.01 8.53
CA LYS A 57 -4.83 15.90 9.08
C LYS A 57 -3.92 15.30 8.00
N ALA A 58 -2.77 14.80 8.41
CA ALA A 58 -1.84 14.06 7.56
C ALA A 58 -1.33 12.83 8.32
N TRP A 59 -1.10 11.74 7.61
CA TRP A 59 -0.52 10.52 8.15
C TRP A 59 0.39 9.86 7.11
N SER A 60 1.32 9.06 7.60
CA SER A 60 2.21 8.19 6.82
C SER A 60 1.75 6.74 6.91
N GLY A 61 2.28 5.90 6.03
CA GLY A 61 2.03 4.47 6.07
C GLY A 61 3.03 3.70 5.22
N ILE A 62 3.25 2.44 5.58
CA ILE A 62 4.18 1.54 4.87
C ILE A 62 3.43 0.84 3.73
N LEU A 63 4.03 0.85 2.54
CA LEU A 63 3.56 0.10 1.37
C LEU A 63 4.54 -1.03 1.02
N GLY A 64 4.04 -2.25 0.92
CA GLY A 64 4.84 -3.41 0.55
C GLY A 64 4.56 -3.90 -0.87
N ILE A 65 5.42 -3.55 -1.84
CA ILE A 65 5.24 -3.88 -3.26
C ILE A 65 5.84 -5.26 -3.59
N SER A 66 5.06 -6.12 -4.25
CA SER A 66 5.58 -7.38 -4.78
C SER A 66 6.38 -7.18 -6.06
N ALA A 67 7.38 -8.04 -6.30
CA ALA A 67 8.32 -7.93 -7.41
C ALA A 67 7.68 -7.99 -8.82
N ASP A 68 6.48 -8.55 -8.96
CA ASP A 68 5.72 -8.60 -10.20
C ASP A 68 4.44 -7.75 -10.17
N GLY A 69 4.24 -6.97 -9.11
CA GLY A 69 3.12 -6.04 -8.97
C GLY A 69 1.76 -6.67 -8.71
N LEU A 70 1.70 -7.98 -8.43
CA LEU A 70 0.47 -8.71 -8.10
C LEU A 70 0.56 -9.26 -6.67
N PRO A 71 -0.55 -9.45 -5.93
CA PRO A 71 -0.51 -10.07 -4.61
C PRO A 71 0.19 -11.44 -4.61
N TRP A 72 0.99 -11.72 -3.59
CA TRP A 72 1.58 -13.04 -3.33
C TRP A 72 0.81 -13.66 -2.18
N VAL A 73 0.10 -14.77 -2.39
CA VAL A 73 -0.79 -15.36 -1.40
C VAL A 73 -0.55 -16.86 -1.29
N GLY A 74 -0.30 -17.32 -0.07
CA GLY A 74 -0.11 -18.72 0.28
C GLY A 74 1.29 -19.03 0.83
N SER A 75 1.53 -20.31 1.08
CA SER A 75 2.79 -20.77 1.67
C SER A 75 3.98 -20.51 0.74
N VAL A 76 5.06 -19.97 1.32
CA VAL A 76 6.32 -19.79 0.60
C VAL A 76 6.99 -21.16 0.40
N PRO A 77 7.29 -21.58 -0.84
CA PRO A 77 7.98 -22.84 -1.10
C PRO A 77 9.33 -22.89 -0.38
N LEU A 78 9.73 -24.03 0.17
CA LEU A 78 10.95 -24.18 0.97
C LEU A 78 12.21 -23.66 0.26
N LYS A 79 12.32 -23.85 -1.05
CA LYS A 79 13.44 -23.36 -1.87
C LYS A 79 13.52 -21.82 -1.98
N CYS A 80 12.44 -21.12 -1.63
CA CYS A 80 12.30 -19.67 -1.67
C CYS A 80 12.47 -19.02 -0.28
N ARG A 81 12.58 -19.82 0.81
CA ARG A 81 12.80 -19.30 2.16
C ARG A 81 14.28 -18.92 2.31
N ALA A 82 14.57 -17.62 2.35
CA ALA A 82 15.70 -17.15 3.14
C ALA A 82 15.42 -17.52 4.60
N VAL A 83 16.44 -17.95 5.35
CA VAL A 83 16.37 -18.54 6.70
C VAL A 83 15.42 -17.78 7.65
N ARG A 84 14.13 -18.15 7.67
CA ARG A 84 13.11 -18.04 8.74
C ARG A 84 11.71 -18.27 8.17
N GLU A 85 10.82 -18.75 9.03
CA GLU A 85 9.43 -19.02 8.67
C GLU A 85 8.63 -17.73 8.46
N GLY A 86 8.14 -17.48 7.25
CA GLY A 86 7.30 -16.32 6.96
C GLY A 86 6.25 -16.63 5.90
N VAL A 87 4.99 -16.32 6.22
CA VAL A 87 3.87 -16.28 5.27
C VAL A 87 3.81 -14.85 4.76
N SER A 88 4.00 -14.60 3.47
CA SER A 88 3.97 -13.24 2.92
C SER A 88 2.69 -12.98 2.14
N ALA A 89 2.06 -11.84 2.43
CA ALA A 89 1.11 -11.17 1.56
C ALA A 89 1.61 -9.73 1.35
N LEU A 90 1.89 -9.36 0.10
CA LEU A 90 2.46 -8.06 -0.29
C LEU A 90 1.76 -7.58 -1.58
N GLN A 91 1.47 -6.28 -1.66
CA GLN A 91 0.57 -5.66 -2.63
C GLN A 91 1.17 -4.42 -3.30
N ARG A 92 1.00 -4.30 -4.62
CA ARG A 92 1.29 -3.06 -5.37
C ARG A 92 0.03 -2.19 -5.47
N ASP A 93 0.23 -0.89 -5.35
CA ASP A 93 -0.79 0.13 -5.58
C ASP A 93 -0.87 0.53 -7.05
N ILE A 94 -2.00 0.21 -7.68
CA ILE A 94 -2.51 0.90 -8.88
C ILE A 94 -3.86 1.47 -8.45
N PRO A 95 -4.03 2.81 -8.39
CA PRO A 95 -5.23 3.43 -7.83
C PRO A 95 -6.53 2.81 -8.36
N GLY A 96 -7.38 2.33 -7.45
CA GLY A 96 -8.68 1.71 -7.72
C GLY A 96 -8.74 0.18 -7.69
N ARG A 97 -7.62 -0.56 -7.63
CA ARG A 97 -7.62 -2.05 -7.56
C ARG A 97 -7.18 -2.60 -6.19
N GLU A 98 -6.68 -1.74 -5.31
CA GLU A 98 -5.97 -2.07 -4.07
C GLU A 98 -6.86 -2.70 -2.98
N ARG A 99 -8.02 -2.11 -2.67
CA ARG A 99 -8.77 -2.53 -1.47
C ARG A 99 -9.42 -3.90 -1.64
N CYS A 100 -9.93 -4.19 -2.83
CA CYS A 100 -10.56 -5.49 -3.11
C CYS A 100 -9.54 -6.63 -3.11
N ASN A 101 -8.33 -6.37 -3.65
CA ASN A 101 -7.27 -7.37 -3.69
C ASN A 101 -6.66 -7.60 -2.30
N ALA A 102 -6.43 -6.56 -1.49
CA ALA A 102 -5.94 -6.70 -0.11
C ALA A 102 -6.88 -7.57 0.73
N TRP A 103 -8.16 -7.19 0.76
CA TRP A 103 -9.18 -7.86 1.55
C TRP A 103 -9.35 -9.32 1.14
N MET A 104 -9.55 -9.59 -0.15
CA MET A 104 -9.74 -10.96 -0.63
C MET A 104 -8.46 -11.79 -0.52
N SER A 105 -7.28 -11.20 -0.65
CA SER A 105 -6.01 -11.91 -0.43
C SER A 105 -5.80 -12.26 1.06
N GLY A 106 -6.11 -11.34 1.97
CA GLY A 106 -6.06 -11.60 3.41
C GLY A 106 -7.07 -12.67 3.83
N LYS A 107 -8.29 -12.61 3.29
CA LYS A 107 -9.30 -13.67 3.46
C LYS A 107 -8.77 -15.00 2.92
N ALA A 108 -8.26 -15.05 1.69
CA ALA A 108 -7.70 -16.27 1.11
C ALA A 108 -6.60 -16.87 1.99
N LEU A 109 -5.71 -16.03 2.52
CA LEU A 109 -4.64 -16.46 3.40
C LEU A 109 -5.18 -17.05 4.70
N ALA A 110 -6.16 -16.40 5.34
CA ALA A 110 -6.79 -16.91 6.55
C ALA A 110 -7.44 -18.29 6.34
N TYR A 111 -8.14 -18.48 5.22
CA TYR A 111 -8.70 -19.79 4.86
C TYR A 111 -7.60 -20.85 4.68
N MET A 112 -6.50 -20.52 4.00
CA MET A 112 -5.36 -21.45 3.84
C MET A 112 -4.72 -21.83 5.18
N VAL A 113 -4.55 -20.88 6.09
CA VAL A 113 -4.02 -21.12 7.46
C VAL A 113 -4.93 -22.05 8.25
N LEU A 114 -6.25 -21.91 8.09
CA LEU A 114 -7.26 -22.79 8.68
C LEU A 114 -7.39 -24.16 7.96
N GLY A 115 -6.52 -24.45 6.99
CA GLY A 115 -6.56 -25.70 6.21
C GLY A 115 -7.74 -25.79 5.24
N GLN A 116 -8.45 -24.69 4.98
CA GLN A 116 -9.60 -24.64 4.10
C GLN A 116 -9.17 -24.45 2.63
N SER A 117 -9.94 -25.02 1.71
CA SER A 117 -9.68 -24.87 0.28
C SER A 117 -10.08 -23.46 -0.21
N VAL A 118 -9.23 -22.87 -1.05
CA VAL A 118 -9.45 -21.53 -1.63
C VAL A 118 -9.42 -21.59 -3.15
N VAL A 119 -10.54 -22.03 -3.75
CA VAL A 119 -10.66 -22.21 -5.21
C VAL A 119 -10.87 -20.90 -5.98
N TRP A 120 -11.40 -19.87 -5.31
CA TRP A 120 -11.73 -18.58 -5.91
C TRP A 120 -10.54 -17.62 -6.01
N LEU A 121 -9.39 -17.95 -5.39
CA LEU A 121 -8.19 -17.12 -5.49
C LEU A 121 -7.59 -17.26 -6.90
N PRO A 122 -7.39 -16.15 -7.65
CA PRO A 122 -6.81 -16.19 -8.98
C PRO A 122 -5.45 -16.91 -8.99
N ALA A 123 -5.24 -17.80 -9.96
CA ALA A 123 -3.99 -18.54 -10.11
C ALA A 123 -2.74 -17.63 -10.14
N PRO A 124 -2.75 -16.43 -10.76
CA PRO A 124 -1.62 -15.52 -10.73
C PRO A 124 -1.24 -15.02 -9.33
N PHE A 125 -2.14 -15.03 -8.35
CA PHE A 125 -1.87 -14.53 -6.99
C PHE A 125 -1.20 -15.58 -6.10
N ARG A 126 -1.24 -16.86 -6.49
CA ARG A 126 -0.63 -17.92 -5.71
C ARG A 126 0.89 -17.81 -5.72
N VAL A 127 1.51 -18.03 -4.55
CA VAL A 127 2.97 -18.17 -4.47
C VAL A 127 3.36 -19.51 -5.09
N THR A 128 4.26 -19.48 -6.07
CA THR A 128 4.83 -20.69 -6.70
C THR A 128 6.30 -20.45 -7.02
N GLU A 129 7.10 -21.52 -7.07
CA GLU A 129 8.52 -21.44 -7.44
C GLU A 129 8.69 -20.86 -8.86
N LYS A 130 7.80 -21.22 -9.80
CA LYS A 130 7.80 -20.68 -11.17
C LYS A 130 7.55 -19.17 -11.20
N ARG A 131 6.67 -18.67 -10.34
CA ARG A 131 6.39 -17.23 -10.23
C ARG A 131 7.56 -16.50 -9.59
N TRP A 132 8.11 -17.04 -8.50
CA TRP A 132 9.27 -16.45 -7.84
C TRP A 132 10.47 -16.30 -8.78
N LYS A 133 10.81 -17.34 -9.55
CA LYS A 133 11.90 -17.27 -10.54
C LYS A 133 11.65 -16.25 -11.65
N ARG A 134 10.38 -16.05 -12.02
CA ARG A 134 9.99 -15.07 -13.06
C ARG A 134 10.00 -13.65 -12.53
N ALA A 135 9.64 -13.48 -11.26
CA ALA A 135 9.71 -12.23 -10.54
C ALA A 135 11.19 -11.92 -10.25
N ASN A 136 11.90 -11.52 -11.30
CA ASN A 136 13.32 -11.21 -11.25
C ASN A 136 13.51 -9.91 -10.46
N ILE A 137 13.76 -10.00 -9.16
CA ILE A 137 14.07 -8.82 -8.34
C ILE A 137 15.40 -8.18 -8.78
N ALA A 138 16.34 -8.97 -9.30
CA ALA A 138 17.64 -8.48 -9.76
C ALA A 138 17.58 -7.66 -11.05
N SER A 139 16.44 -7.61 -11.76
CA SER A 139 16.29 -6.67 -12.89
C SER A 139 15.87 -5.26 -12.46
N TRP A 140 15.64 -5.04 -11.16
CA TRP A 140 15.25 -3.74 -10.59
C TRP A 140 16.40 -3.02 -9.88
N LEU A 141 17.54 -3.69 -9.72
CA LEU A 141 18.79 -3.18 -9.13
C LEU A 141 19.86 -3.09 -10.22
#